data_AF-A0A2E5BSQ2-F1
#
_entry.id   AF-A0A2E5BSQ2-F1
#
_cell.length_a   1.000
_cell.length_b   1.000
_cell.length_c   1.000
_cell.angle_alpha   90.00
_cell.angle_beta   90.00
_cell.angle_gamma   90.00
#
_symmetry.space_group_name_H-M   'P 1'
#
loop_
_entity.id
_entity.type
_entity.pdbx_description
1 polymer ?
#
loop_
_entity_poly.entity_id
_entity_poly.type
_entity_poly.pdbx_seq_one_letter_code
_entity_poly.pdbx_strand_id
1 'polypeptide(L)'
;MKQTRLSLMRRTMFVGLAFLLSASPLHAAPETLYWEDLMPPEGEKALEEAYAAAAAAAESLSAAGARADAATSDLPEDGTPMPGADPDDPYGTQPAATQIGTFDVVEELNGKEIRLPGFMVPLDINQMSEVREFLLVPYFGACIHVPPPPPNQIVYVTSEEAVKFGWEPIWVEGVLETKRHMNEVGSTAYSLRLAKLEPYTEQ
;
A
#
# COMPACT_ATOMS: atom_id res chain seq x y z
N MET A 1 -3.18 -43.38 -89.59
CA MET A 1 -3.79 -42.26 -88.84
C MET A 1 -4.37 -42.77 -87.54
N LYS A 2 -3.90 -42.22 -86.41
CA LYS A 2 -4.60 -41.95 -85.12
C LYS A 2 -3.59 -42.03 -83.97
N GLN A 3 -2.98 -40.88 -83.66
CA GLN A 3 -2.39 -40.58 -82.37
C GLN A 3 -3.49 -40.18 -81.38
N THR A 4 -3.36 -40.50 -80.08
CA THR A 4 -3.38 -39.55 -78.93
C THR A 4 -3.33 -40.36 -77.61
N ARG A 5 -2.21 -40.31 -76.88
CA ARG A 5 -1.88 -39.46 -75.71
C ARG A 5 -2.25 -40.09 -74.35
N LEU A 6 -1.21 -40.59 -73.69
CA LEU A 6 -1.18 -41.05 -72.31
C LEU A 6 -1.20 -39.83 -71.37
N SER A 7 -2.21 -39.72 -70.52
CA SER A 7 -2.33 -38.66 -69.51
C SER A 7 -1.53 -39.04 -68.26
N LEU A 8 -0.46 -38.30 -67.99
CA LEU A 8 0.35 -38.42 -66.78
C LEU A 8 -0.23 -37.48 -65.71
N MET A 9 -0.95 -38.04 -64.73
CA MET A 9 -1.49 -37.29 -63.59
C MET A 9 -0.36 -36.97 -62.60
N ARG A 10 0.11 -35.72 -62.62
CA ARG A 10 1.07 -35.18 -61.65
C ARG A 10 0.31 -34.85 -60.36
N ARG A 11 0.41 -35.70 -59.33
CA ARG A 11 -0.11 -35.42 -57.99
C ARG A 11 0.83 -34.46 -57.27
N THR A 12 0.50 -33.18 -57.27
CA THR A 12 1.16 -32.17 -56.45
C THR A 12 0.62 -32.31 -55.02
N MET A 13 1.44 -32.81 -54.10
CA MET A 13 1.12 -32.88 -52.68
C MET A 13 1.46 -31.50 -52.06
N PHE A 14 0.45 -30.71 -51.70
CA PHE A 14 0.63 -29.50 -50.90
C PHE A 14 0.69 -29.91 -49.42
N VAL A 15 1.87 -29.80 -48.81
CA VAL A 15 2.03 -29.88 -47.35
C VAL A 15 1.62 -28.52 -46.79
N GLY A 16 0.40 -28.43 -46.26
CA GLY A 16 -0.05 -27.25 -45.53
C GLY A 16 0.58 -27.23 -44.14
N LEU A 17 1.56 -26.35 -43.93
CA LEU A 17 2.10 -26.05 -42.60
C LEU A 17 1.07 -25.19 -41.86
N ALA A 18 0.30 -25.81 -40.97
CA ALA A 18 -0.62 -25.11 -40.08
C ALA A 18 0.19 -24.42 -38.98
N PHE A 19 0.42 -23.12 -39.13
CA PHE A 19 0.89 -22.26 -38.04
C PHE A 19 -0.28 -22.06 -37.05
N LEU A 20 -0.24 -22.79 -35.94
CA LEU A 20 -1.08 -22.48 -34.77
C LEU A 20 -0.57 -21.17 -34.18
N LEU A 21 -1.23 -20.04 -34.49
CA LEU A 21 -1.07 -18.81 -33.72
C LEU A 21 -1.58 -19.09 -32.31
N SER A 22 -0.66 -19.37 -31.39
CA SER A 22 -0.95 -19.32 -29.96
C SER A 22 -1.11 -17.84 -29.58
N ALA A 23 -2.35 -17.36 -29.52
CA ALA A 23 -2.64 -16.06 -28.93
C ALA A 23 -2.42 -16.17 -27.42
N SER A 24 -1.27 -15.70 -26.94
CA SER A 24 -1.07 -15.49 -25.51
C SER A 24 -2.11 -14.46 -25.02
N PRO A 25 -2.79 -14.69 -23.89
CA PRO A 25 -3.67 -13.67 -23.33
C PRO A 25 -2.82 -12.44 -23.02
N LEU A 26 -3.18 -11.31 -23.61
CA LEU A 26 -2.63 -10.01 -23.26
C LEU A 26 -3.13 -9.73 -21.83
N HIS A 27 -2.30 -9.96 -20.80
CA HIS A 27 -2.60 -9.43 -19.47
C HIS A 27 -2.73 -7.92 -19.63
N ALA A 28 -3.88 -7.37 -19.25
CA ALA A 28 -4.07 -5.93 -19.22
C ALA A 28 -3.03 -5.34 -18.26
N ALA A 29 -2.47 -4.17 -18.59
CA ALA A 29 -1.59 -3.47 -17.67
C ALA A 29 -2.38 -3.13 -16.38
N PRO A 30 -1.72 -3.14 -15.21
CA PRO A 30 -2.37 -2.80 -13.95
C PRO A 30 -3.00 -1.41 -14.02
N GLU A 31 -4.14 -1.23 -13.36
CA GLU A 31 -4.79 0.06 -13.24
C GLU A 31 -3.95 0.98 -12.34
N THR A 32 -3.43 2.08 -12.89
CA THR A 32 -2.73 3.08 -12.08
C THR A 32 -3.73 3.86 -11.24
N LEU A 33 -3.55 3.80 -9.92
CA LEU A 33 -4.35 4.53 -8.95
C LEU A 33 -3.50 5.60 -8.25
N TYR A 34 -4.19 6.60 -7.73
CA TYR A 34 -3.68 7.59 -6.80
C TYR A 34 -4.42 7.49 -5.45
N TRP A 35 -3.91 8.16 -4.44
CA TRP A 35 -4.43 8.03 -3.07
C TRP A 35 -5.87 8.53 -2.94
N GLU A 36 -6.24 9.51 -3.77
CA GLU A 36 -7.60 10.03 -3.87
C GLU A 36 -8.58 8.97 -4.38
N ASP A 37 -8.13 8.04 -5.23
CA ASP A 37 -8.97 6.98 -5.79
C ASP A 37 -9.32 5.90 -4.74
N LEU A 38 -8.55 5.81 -3.66
CA LEU A 38 -8.83 4.91 -2.53
C LEU A 38 -9.89 5.49 -1.58
N MET A 39 -10.29 6.75 -1.77
CA MET A 39 -11.25 7.44 -0.92
C MET A 39 -12.66 7.35 -1.53
N PRO A 40 -13.65 6.83 -0.78
CA PRO A 40 -15.05 6.90 -1.21
C PRO A 40 -15.49 8.35 -1.38
N PRO A 41 -16.51 8.65 -2.21
CA PRO A 41 -17.02 10.00 -2.40
C PRO A 41 -17.46 10.72 -1.11
N GLU A 42 -17.96 9.97 -0.13
CA GLU A 42 -18.35 10.48 1.20
C GLU A 42 -17.16 10.57 2.18
N GLY A 43 -15.99 10.04 1.80
CA GLY A 43 -14.82 9.85 2.64
C GLY A 43 -14.15 11.16 3.08
N GLU A 44 -14.12 12.18 2.22
CA GLU A 44 -13.54 13.48 2.56
C GLU A 44 -14.32 14.16 3.69
N LYS A 45 -15.66 14.12 3.60
CA LYS A 45 -16.54 14.63 4.65
C LYS A 45 -16.40 13.83 5.94
N ALA A 46 -16.38 12.49 5.85
CA ALA A 46 -16.17 11.65 7.01
C ALA A 46 -14.83 11.93 7.70
N LEU A 47 -13.79 12.23 6.91
CA LEU A 47 -12.48 12.61 7.41
C LEU A 47 -12.50 13.96 8.12
N GLU A 48 -13.13 14.98 7.52
CA GLU A 48 -13.32 16.30 8.14
C GLU A 48 -14.08 16.19 9.48
N GLU A 49 -15.17 15.42 9.50
CA GLU A 49 -15.95 15.15 10.72
C GLU A 49 -15.12 14.41 11.78
N ALA A 50 -14.31 13.43 11.38
CA ALA A 50 -13.43 12.70 12.29
C ALA A 50 -12.36 13.61 12.91
N TYR A 51 -11.74 14.50 12.13
CA TYR A 51 -10.80 15.49 12.66
C TYR A 51 -11.47 16.50 13.58
N ALA A 52 -12.66 17.00 13.23
CA ALA A 52 -13.42 17.91 14.08
C ALA A 52 -13.79 17.24 15.42
N ALA A 53 -14.22 15.97 15.39
CA ALA A 53 -14.52 15.20 16.58
C ALA A 53 -13.27 14.97 17.45
N ALA A 54 -12.13 14.65 16.83
CA ALA A 54 -10.86 14.46 17.54
C ALA A 54 -10.38 15.77 18.19
N ALA A 55 -10.49 16.90 17.50
CA ALA A 55 -10.15 18.22 18.04
C ALA A 55 -11.04 18.58 19.25
N ALA A 56 -12.35 18.37 19.15
CA ALA A 56 -13.28 18.58 20.25
C ALA A 56 -12.99 17.65 21.44
N ALA A 57 -12.64 16.40 21.18
CA ALA A 57 -12.24 15.44 22.22
C ALA A 57 -10.93 15.85 22.91
N ALA A 58 -9.94 16.33 22.16
CA ALA A 58 -8.68 16.84 22.68
C ALA A 58 -8.91 18.11 23.55
N GLU A 59 -9.78 19.03 23.12
CA GLU A 59 -10.17 20.19 23.93
C GLU A 59 -10.86 19.77 25.23
N SER A 60 -11.75 18.78 25.17
CA SER A 60 -12.41 18.22 26.36
C SER A 60 -11.41 17.53 27.30
N LEU A 61 -10.44 16.78 26.78
CA LEU A 61 -9.37 16.16 27.57
C LEU A 61 -8.45 17.22 28.15
N SER A 62 -8.11 18.27 27.41
CA SER A 62 -7.31 19.40 27.91
C SER A 62 -8.03 20.12 29.05
N ALA A 63 -9.32 20.40 28.89
CA ALA A 63 -10.15 21.00 29.93
C ALA A 63 -10.34 20.10 31.16
N ALA A 64 -10.25 18.77 30.99
CA ALA A 64 -10.29 17.79 32.09
C ALA A 64 -8.91 17.56 32.74
N GLY A 65 -7.83 17.54 31.95
CA GLY A 65 -6.44 17.39 32.39
C GLY A 65 -5.91 18.62 33.11
N ALA A 66 -6.38 19.82 32.74
CA ALA A 66 -6.21 21.04 33.55
C ALA A 66 -6.84 20.93 34.95
N ARG A 67 -7.61 19.86 35.24
CA ARG A 67 -8.16 19.54 36.56
C ARG A 67 -7.49 18.34 37.23
N ALA A 68 -6.57 17.65 36.56
CA ALA A 68 -5.92 16.43 37.06
C ALA A 68 -4.44 16.40 36.68
N ASP A 69 -3.62 17.08 37.47
CA ASP A 69 -2.17 16.86 37.51
C ASP A 69 -1.88 15.50 38.15
N ALA A 70 -1.43 14.50 37.37
CA ALA A 70 -0.47 13.46 37.80
C ALA A 70 -0.40 12.29 36.80
N ALA A 71 0.77 12.11 36.17
CA ALA A 71 1.35 10.80 35.86
C ALA A 71 2.79 10.98 35.34
N THR A 72 3.72 11.29 36.23
CA THR A 72 5.17 11.39 35.92
C THR A 72 5.94 10.16 36.42
N SER A 73 5.31 8.97 36.49
CA SER A 73 5.89 7.82 37.20
C SER A 73 6.70 6.83 36.36
N ASP A 74 6.67 6.92 35.02
CA ASP A 74 7.19 5.84 34.16
C ASP A 74 8.40 6.25 33.29
N LEU A 75 9.06 7.37 33.61
CA LEU A 75 10.26 7.82 32.87
C LEU A 75 11.53 7.08 33.33
N PRO A 76 12.46 6.72 32.41
CA PRO A 76 13.79 6.24 32.78
C PRO A 76 14.51 7.28 33.66
N GLU A 77 14.91 6.89 34.87
CA GLU A 77 15.57 7.81 35.82
C GLU A 77 16.94 8.34 35.32
N ASP A 78 17.55 7.68 34.33
CA ASP A 78 18.88 8.03 33.82
C ASP A 78 18.87 9.08 32.70
N GLY A 79 17.69 9.53 32.26
CA GLY A 79 17.55 10.56 31.23
C GLY A 79 18.14 10.16 29.88
N THR A 80 18.28 8.87 29.60
CA THR A 80 18.70 8.38 28.29
C THR A 80 17.56 8.51 27.27
N PRO A 81 17.80 9.12 26.10
CA PRO A 81 16.81 9.15 25.03
C PRO A 81 16.49 7.74 24.54
N MET A 82 15.21 7.48 24.28
CA MET A 82 14.76 6.20 23.73
C MET A 82 15.32 6.02 22.30
N PRO A 83 15.92 4.87 21.95
CA PRO A 83 16.43 4.65 20.60
C PRO A 83 15.31 4.74 19.55
N GLY A 84 15.44 5.66 18.59
CA GLY A 84 14.42 5.88 17.56
C GLY A 84 13.26 6.78 17.99
N ALA A 85 13.37 7.44 19.15
CA ALA A 85 12.38 8.42 19.60
C ALA A 85 12.39 9.70 18.74
N ASP A 86 11.23 10.35 18.74
CA ASP A 86 11.02 11.67 18.15
C ASP A 86 12.05 12.67 18.71
N PRO A 87 12.77 13.46 17.88
CA PRO A 87 13.63 14.53 18.38
C PRO A 87 12.92 15.55 19.27
N ASP A 88 11.61 15.76 19.06
CA ASP A 88 10.74 16.65 19.84
C ASP A 88 10.11 15.93 21.06
N ASP A 89 10.24 14.59 21.14
CA ASP A 89 9.91 13.77 22.30
C ASP A 89 10.93 12.63 22.52
N PRO A 90 12.19 12.97 22.88
CA PRO A 90 13.28 12.01 22.96
C PRO A 90 13.08 10.95 24.06
N TYR A 91 12.07 11.14 24.91
CA TYR A 91 11.76 10.29 26.05
C TYR A 91 10.45 9.51 25.89
N GLY A 92 9.74 9.63 24.77
CA GLY A 92 8.46 8.94 24.55
C GLY A 92 7.39 9.36 25.56
N THR A 93 7.44 10.60 26.02
CA THR A 93 6.52 11.18 27.01
C THR A 93 5.14 11.49 26.41
N GLN A 94 5.05 11.62 25.10
CA GLN A 94 3.82 11.87 24.38
C GLN A 94 3.14 10.53 24.03
N PRO A 95 1.84 10.35 24.34
CA PRO A 95 1.12 9.17 23.91
C PRO A 95 1.15 9.07 22.38
N ALA A 96 1.24 7.85 21.86
CA ALA A 96 1.17 7.59 20.43
C ALA A 96 0.00 8.36 19.82
N ALA A 97 0.28 9.16 18.79
CA ALA A 97 -0.71 10.00 18.16
C ALA A 97 -1.87 9.12 17.65
N THR A 98 -3.09 9.40 18.12
CA THR A 98 -4.28 8.61 17.76
C THR A 98 -4.51 8.69 16.26
N GLN A 99 -4.63 7.54 15.60
CA GLN A 99 -5.00 7.48 14.19
C GLN A 99 -6.46 7.93 14.03
N ILE A 100 -6.67 8.97 13.22
CA ILE A 100 -7.99 9.55 12.96
C ILE A 100 -8.38 9.20 11.52
N GLY A 101 -9.64 8.85 11.29
CA GLY A 101 -10.18 8.62 9.95
C GLY A 101 -11.24 7.53 9.90
N THR A 102 -11.45 6.98 8.71
CA THR A 102 -12.43 5.93 8.44
C THR A 102 -11.77 4.68 7.83
N PHE A 103 -12.46 3.56 7.98
CA PHE A 103 -12.18 2.31 7.28
C PHE A 103 -13.08 2.10 6.06
N ASP A 104 -13.84 3.12 5.65
CA ASP A 104 -14.66 3.03 4.45
C ASP A 104 -13.78 2.94 3.21
N VAL A 105 -14.20 2.07 2.28
CA VAL A 105 -13.44 1.67 1.10
C VAL A 105 -14.26 1.86 -0.17
N VAL A 106 -13.56 1.95 -1.31
CA VAL A 106 -14.15 1.83 -2.64
C VAL A 106 -14.21 0.34 -2.98
N GLU A 107 -15.38 -0.26 -2.80
CA GLU A 107 -15.57 -1.73 -2.90
C GLU A 107 -15.22 -2.27 -4.29
N GLU A 108 -15.37 -1.45 -5.33
CA GLU A 108 -15.02 -1.79 -6.72
C GLU A 108 -13.53 -2.06 -6.92
N LEU A 109 -12.67 -1.60 -6.00
CA LEU A 109 -11.23 -1.85 -6.05
C LEU A 109 -10.84 -3.23 -5.50
N ASN A 110 -11.75 -3.93 -4.82
CA ASN A 110 -11.45 -5.22 -4.24
C ASN A 110 -11.12 -6.28 -5.31
N GLY A 111 -9.96 -6.92 -5.17
CA GLY A 111 -9.45 -7.94 -6.08
C GLY A 111 -8.86 -7.40 -7.39
N LYS A 112 -8.75 -6.08 -7.56
CA LYS A 112 -8.15 -5.49 -8.75
C LYS A 112 -6.63 -5.58 -8.73
N GLU A 113 -6.04 -5.78 -9.91
CA GLU A 113 -4.62 -5.62 -10.13
C GLU A 113 -4.33 -4.14 -10.41
N ILE A 114 -3.60 -3.50 -9.49
CA ILE A 114 -3.41 -2.05 -9.47
C ILE A 114 -1.93 -1.69 -9.38
N ARG A 115 -1.63 -0.45 -9.72
CA ARG A 115 -0.33 0.19 -9.50
C ARG A 115 -0.51 1.45 -8.65
N LEU A 116 0.18 1.56 -7.53
CA LEU A 116 0.05 2.68 -6.58
C LEU A 116 1.42 3.21 -6.18
N PRO A 117 1.64 4.55 -6.14
CA PRO A 117 2.89 5.11 -5.68
C PRO A 117 2.84 5.34 -4.16
N GLY A 118 3.98 5.26 -3.49
CA GLY A 118 4.06 5.63 -2.08
C GLY A 118 5.42 5.40 -1.46
N PHE A 119 5.48 5.56 -0.14
CA PHE A 119 6.66 5.32 0.67
C PHE A 119 6.49 4.06 1.51
N MET A 120 7.59 3.34 1.73
CA MET A 120 7.60 2.12 2.52
C MET A 120 7.84 2.44 4.01
N VAL A 121 6.95 1.97 4.87
CA VAL A 121 7.15 1.91 6.32
C VAL A 121 7.30 0.44 6.73
N PRO A 122 8.53 -0.02 7.03
CA PRO A 122 8.78 -1.42 7.32
C PRO A 122 8.10 -1.84 8.63
N LEU A 123 7.42 -2.99 8.64
CA LEU A 123 6.90 -3.58 9.90
C LEU A 123 7.92 -4.53 10.53
N ASP A 124 8.64 -5.28 9.70
CA ASP A 124 9.78 -6.10 10.11
C ASP A 124 10.88 -6.00 9.04
N ILE A 125 12.09 -5.60 9.47
CA ILE A 125 13.26 -5.47 8.61
C ILE A 125 14.33 -6.46 9.06
N ASN A 126 14.77 -7.30 8.11
CA ASN A 126 15.79 -8.28 8.40
C ASN A 126 17.21 -7.67 8.41
N GLN A 127 18.20 -8.47 8.80
CA GLN A 127 19.62 -8.05 8.87
C GLN A 127 20.20 -7.62 7.50
N MET A 128 19.55 -7.97 6.40
CA MET A 128 19.95 -7.64 5.03
C MET A 128 19.21 -6.40 4.48
N SER A 129 18.51 -5.65 5.36
CA SER A 129 17.68 -4.50 5.01
C SER A 129 16.60 -4.86 3.99
N GLU A 130 15.92 -5.98 4.20
CA GLU A 130 14.79 -6.41 3.40
C GLU A 130 13.55 -6.62 4.27
N VAL A 131 12.39 -6.47 3.64
CA VAL A 131 11.08 -6.54 4.28
C VAL A 131 10.18 -7.51 3.53
N ARG A 132 9.25 -8.12 4.26
CA ARG A 132 8.16 -8.92 3.67
C ARG A 132 6.79 -8.31 3.91
N GLU A 133 6.70 -7.49 4.95
CA GLU A 133 5.48 -6.83 5.39
C GLU A 133 5.82 -5.36 5.68
N PHE A 134 5.05 -4.46 5.07
CA PHE A 134 5.25 -3.02 5.23
C PHE A 134 3.93 -2.29 5.02
N LEU A 135 3.85 -1.05 5.52
CA LEU A 135 2.79 -0.13 5.16
C LEU A 135 3.26 0.72 3.99
N LEU A 136 2.44 0.82 2.95
CA LEU A 136 2.60 1.83 1.93
C LEU A 136 1.79 3.06 2.34
N VAL A 137 2.43 4.23 2.29
CA VAL A 137 1.86 5.51 2.74
C VAL A 137 2.04 6.61 1.69
N PRO A 138 1.16 7.64 1.68
CA PRO A 138 1.17 8.69 0.65
C PRO A 138 2.33 9.68 0.72
N TYR A 139 2.97 9.82 1.88
CA TYR A 139 4.03 10.81 2.09
C TYR A 139 5.15 10.30 2.99
N PHE A 140 6.35 10.83 2.78
CA PHE A 140 7.51 10.54 3.59
C PHE A 140 7.30 10.96 5.05
N GLY A 141 7.71 10.12 5.99
CA GLY A 141 7.62 10.41 7.42
C GLY A 141 6.26 10.13 8.07
N ALA A 142 5.30 9.58 7.32
CA ALA A 142 4.06 9.07 7.90
C ALA A 142 4.37 7.98 8.94
N CYS A 143 3.58 7.94 10.02
CA CYS A 143 3.66 6.95 11.10
C CYS A 143 4.94 6.99 11.97
N ILE A 144 5.82 7.98 11.81
CA ILE A 144 7.02 8.16 12.65
C ILE A 144 7.10 9.51 13.37
N HIS A 145 6.49 10.57 12.84
CA HIS A 145 6.56 11.93 13.44
C HIS A 145 5.19 12.65 13.53
N VAL A 146 4.13 12.00 13.07
CA VAL A 146 2.76 12.56 12.99
C VAL A 146 1.74 11.44 13.24
N PRO A 147 0.48 11.76 13.59
CA PRO A 147 -0.58 10.76 13.59
C PRO A 147 -0.55 9.94 12.29
N PRO A 148 -0.72 8.61 12.35
CA PRO A 148 -0.82 7.80 11.15
C PRO A 148 -1.92 8.34 10.22
N PRO A 149 -1.76 8.26 8.88
CA PRO A 149 -2.82 8.62 7.96
C PRO A 149 -4.13 7.88 8.26
N PRO A 150 -5.27 8.34 7.72
CA PRO A 150 -6.54 7.61 7.82
C PRO A 150 -6.38 6.14 7.40
N PRO A 151 -7.11 5.18 8.01
CA PRO A 151 -6.94 3.78 7.66
C PRO A 151 -7.16 3.45 6.17
N ASN A 152 -8.06 4.16 5.49
CA ASN A 152 -8.27 4.05 4.05
C ASN A 152 -7.25 4.83 3.18
N GLN A 153 -6.21 5.39 3.82
CA GLN A 153 -5.08 6.08 3.20
C GLN A 153 -3.74 5.43 3.62
N ILE A 154 -3.79 4.17 4.01
CA ILE A 154 -2.63 3.30 4.25
C ILE A 154 -2.95 1.95 3.63
N VAL A 155 -1.97 1.33 2.94
CA VAL A 155 -2.11 -0.02 2.41
C VAL A 155 -1.14 -0.94 3.13
N TYR A 156 -1.63 -2.03 3.71
CA TYR A 156 -0.77 -3.09 4.25
C TYR A 156 -0.30 -3.99 3.11
N VAL A 157 0.99 -4.01 2.84
CA VAL A 157 1.58 -4.76 1.72
C VAL A 157 2.28 -6.01 2.23
N THR A 158 2.02 -7.13 1.57
CA THR A 158 2.68 -8.41 1.81
C THR A 158 3.40 -8.89 0.56
N SER A 159 4.60 -9.42 0.73
CA SER A 159 5.43 -9.94 -0.36
C SER A 159 5.84 -11.40 -0.11
N GLU A 160 5.76 -12.23 -1.16
CA GLU A 160 6.22 -13.61 -1.13
C GLU A 160 7.76 -13.71 -1.07
N GLU A 161 8.45 -12.74 -1.64
CA GLU A 161 9.91 -12.62 -1.59
C GLU A 161 10.30 -11.38 -0.78
N ALA A 162 11.44 -11.43 -0.10
CA ALA A 162 11.91 -10.26 0.64
C ALA A 162 12.34 -9.16 -0.35
N VAL A 163 11.84 -7.94 -0.15
CA VAL A 163 12.17 -6.79 -1.00
C VAL A 163 13.09 -5.84 -0.27
N LYS A 164 13.99 -5.17 -1.00
CA LYS A 164 14.92 -4.20 -0.40
C LYS A 164 14.16 -3.00 0.14
N PHE A 165 14.46 -2.66 1.39
CA PHE A 165 13.98 -1.43 2.00
C PHE A 165 14.76 -0.22 1.43
N GLY A 166 14.04 0.87 1.21
CA GLY A 166 14.57 2.17 0.79
C GLY A 166 13.67 3.30 1.31
N TRP A 167 14.22 4.51 1.37
CA TRP A 167 13.51 5.70 1.83
C TRP A 167 12.85 6.48 0.69
N GLU A 168 13.27 6.17 -0.54
CA GLU A 168 12.77 6.74 -1.77
C GLU A 168 11.35 6.24 -2.08
N PRO A 169 10.53 7.05 -2.78
CA PRO A 169 9.22 6.60 -3.21
C PRO A 169 9.33 5.43 -4.20
N ILE A 170 8.34 4.55 -4.15
CA ILE A 170 8.23 3.35 -4.96
C ILE A 170 6.89 3.30 -5.67
N TRP A 171 6.87 2.58 -6.79
CA TRP A 171 5.66 2.01 -7.37
C TRP A 171 5.49 0.58 -6.86
N VAL A 172 4.31 0.26 -6.34
CA VAL A 172 3.91 -1.13 -6.10
C VAL A 172 2.88 -1.54 -7.14
N GLU A 173 3.00 -2.75 -7.66
CA GLU A 173 1.95 -3.41 -8.46
C GLU A 173 1.54 -4.69 -7.74
N GLY A 174 0.24 -4.98 -7.73
CA GLY A 174 -0.27 -6.17 -7.06
C GLY A 174 -1.79 -6.21 -6.98
N VAL A 175 -2.30 -7.23 -6.29
CA VAL A 175 -3.74 -7.40 -6.09
C VAL A 175 -4.15 -6.69 -4.81
N LEU A 176 -4.99 -5.66 -4.95
CA LEU A 176 -5.56 -4.90 -3.83
C LEU A 176 -6.78 -5.62 -3.25
N GLU A 177 -6.92 -5.62 -1.95
CA GLU A 177 -8.06 -6.19 -1.22
C GLU A 177 -8.63 -5.16 -0.26
N THR A 178 -9.96 -5.08 -0.16
CA THR A 178 -10.67 -4.30 0.87
C THR A 178 -10.65 -5.04 2.21
N LYS A 179 -9.44 -5.33 2.69
CA LYS A 179 -9.18 -6.11 3.89
C LYS A 179 -8.44 -5.26 4.91
N ARG A 180 -9.06 -5.13 6.08
CA ARG A 180 -8.47 -4.41 7.20
C ARG A 180 -7.29 -5.15 7.80
N HIS A 181 -6.28 -4.39 8.22
CA HIS A 181 -5.17 -4.88 9.01
C HIS A 181 -4.98 -3.97 10.22
N MET A 182 -4.98 -4.53 11.43
CA MET A 182 -4.72 -3.77 12.66
C MET A 182 -3.26 -3.99 13.06
N ASN A 183 -2.52 -2.92 13.30
CA ASN A 183 -1.19 -2.99 13.89
C ASN A 183 -0.93 -1.73 14.73
N GLU A 184 0.14 -1.76 15.53
CA GLU A 184 0.49 -0.68 16.46
C GLU A 184 1.00 0.58 15.76
N VAL A 185 1.47 0.47 14.50
CA VAL A 185 2.04 1.59 13.72
C VAL A 185 0.96 2.40 13.01
N GLY A 186 -0.10 1.75 12.53
CA GLY A 186 -1.19 2.34 11.77
C GLY A 186 -2.10 1.25 11.19
N SER A 187 -3.37 1.28 11.58
CA SER A 187 -4.38 0.36 11.05
C SER A 187 -4.72 0.73 9.60
N THR A 188 -5.07 -0.27 8.79
CA THR A 188 -5.37 -0.09 7.36
C THR A 188 -6.76 -0.62 7.02
N ALA A 189 -7.38 -0.04 5.98
CA ALA A 189 -8.61 -0.55 5.36
C ALA A 189 -8.33 -1.43 4.14
N TYR A 190 -7.14 -1.27 3.54
CA TYR A 190 -6.71 -2.00 2.37
C TYR A 190 -5.48 -2.87 2.67
N SER A 191 -5.40 -4.00 1.97
CA SER A 191 -4.24 -4.88 1.91
C SER A 191 -3.82 -5.10 0.45
N LEU A 192 -2.54 -5.28 0.16
CA LEU A 192 -2.05 -5.59 -1.18
C LEU A 192 -1.09 -6.78 -1.15
N ARG A 193 -1.34 -7.75 -2.03
CA ARG A 193 -0.36 -8.81 -2.34
C ARG A 193 0.56 -8.32 -3.45
N LEU A 194 1.83 -8.14 -3.10
CA LEU A 194 2.83 -7.56 -3.99
C LEU A 194 3.16 -8.52 -5.13
N ALA A 195 3.02 -8.03 -6.35
CA ALA A 195 3.49 -8.72 -7.56
C ALA A 195 4.80 -8.09 -8.08
N LYS A 196 4.94 -6.76 -7.95
CA LYS A 196 6.10 -6.03 -8.44
C LYS A 196 6.35 -4.77 -7.63
N LEU A 197 7.62 -4.41 -7.47
CA LEU A 197 8.05 -3.16 -6.86
C LEU A 197 9.10 -2.51 -7.76
N GLU A 198 8.94 -1.22 -8.04
CA GLU A 198 9.90 -0.42 -8.82
C GLU A 198 10.20 0.89 -8.10
N PRO A 199 11.41 1.46 -8.25
CA PRO A 199 11.64 2.85 -7.89
C PRO A 199 10.63 3.77 -8.57
N TYR A 200 10.18 4.81 -7.86
CA TYR A 200 9.31 5.80 -8.47
C TYR A 200 10.06 6.58 -9.55
N THR A 201 9.43 6.72 -10.71
CA THR A 201 9.85 7.62 -11.78
C THR A 201 8.64 8.44 -12.18
N GLU A 202 8.85 9.74 -12.40
CA GLU A 202 7.86 10.58 -13.08
C GLU A 202 7.63 10.01 -14.48
N GLN A 203 6.36 9.83 -14.86
CA GLN A 203 5.95 9.42 -16.21
C GLN A 203 5.59 10.63 -17.05
#